data_AF-A0A3Q0SV52-F1
#
_entry.id   AF-A0A3Q0SV52-F1
#
_cell.length_a   1.000
_cell.length_b   1.000
_cell.length_c   1.000
_cell.angle_alpha   90.00
_cell.angle_beta   90.00
_cell.angle_gamma   90.00
#
_symmetry.space_group_name_H-M   'P 1'
#
loop_
_entity.id
_entity.type
_entity.pdbx_description
1 polymer ?
#
loop_
_entity_poly.entity_id
_entity_poly.type
_entity_poly.pdbx_seq_one_letter_code
_entity_poly.pdbx_strand_id
1 'polypeptide(L)'
;LGLERCFQWGDDLSQTSKWASGQNHCAVVGNDLMWYSVPCSSKTNVYCSQGAVIQYYNVMLSWNEAVKYCMEYNSQLATVTQLNSAHIDKVGWIGLYRVGGGIIWNWTGSLPSSYRNWAPGQPLTADCGSFDAFAEEWVGYPCSEQFQFLCCWEPSHNAVFLLHSPLFTLFIHHSASIHPSIHPSSC
;
A
#
# COMPACT_ATOMS: atom_id res chain seq x y z
N LEU A 1 16.55 0.84 2.33
CA LEU A 1 16.13 0.50 3.70
C LEU A 1 14.64 0.21 3.63
N GLY A 2 14.27 -1.05 3.37
CA GLY A 2 12.88 -1.46 3.32
C GLY A 2 12.30 -1.41 4.72
N LEU A 3 11.15 -0.77 4.89
CA LEU A 3 10.42 -0.78 6.15
C LEU A 3 9.83 -2.18 6.32
N GLU A 4 10.51 -3.03 7.07
CA GLU A 4 9.91 -4.24 7.63
C GLU A 4 8.82 -3.78 8.61
N ARG A 5 7.55 -3.97 8.22
CA ARG A 5 6.41 -3.66 9.09
C ARG A 5 5.87 -4.97 9.65
N CYS A 6 6.18 -5.20 10.92
CA CYS A 6 5.56 -6.27 11.65
C CYS A 6 4.18 -5.82 12.14
N PHE A 7 3.14 -6.34 11.52
CA PHE A 7 1.78 -6.17 11.95
C PHE A 7 1.47 -7.24 13.00
N GLN A 8 1.13 -6.85 14.23
CA GLN A 8 0.07 -7.60 14.90
C GLN A 8 -1.17 -7.36 14.03
N TRP A 9 -1.64 -8.39 13.33
CA TRP A 9 -2.75 -8.20 12.40
C TRP A 9 -3.94 -7.62 13.14
N GLY A 10 -4.37 -6.47 12.62
CA GLY A 10 -4.89 -5.39 13.41
C GLY A 10 -4.58 -4.09 12.69
N ASP A 11 -5.12 -3.93 11.48
CA ASP A 11 -5.80 -2.66 11.25
C ASP A 11 -6.65 -2.42 12.49
N ASP A 12 -6.61 -1.21 13.02
CA ASP A 12 -7.33 -0.83 14.20
C ASP A 12 -8.81 -1.26 14.14
N LEU A 13 -9.11 -2.48 14.59
CA LEU A 13 -10.47 -3.00 14.71
C LEU A 13 -11.22 -2.26 15.82
N SER A 14 -10.58 -1.32 16.55
CA SER A 14 -11.30 -0.38 17.42
C SER A 14 -12.28 0.50 16.64
N GLN A 15 -12.12 0.64 15.31
CA GLN A 15 -13.12 1.32 14.47
C GLN A 15 -14.34 0.45 14.13
N THR A 16 -14.34 -0.85 14.46
CA THR A 16 -15.57 -1.64 14.49
C THR A 16 -16.24 -1.44 15.86
N SER A 17 -17.13 -0.45 15.96
CA SER A 17 -17.71 0.02 17.21
C SER A 17 -18.75 -0.93 17.86
N LYS A 18 -18.57 -2.26 17.79
CA LYS A 18 -19.44 -3.24 18.46
C LYS A 18 -18.67 -4.43 19.00
N TRP A 19 -17.89 -4.20 20.06
CA TRP A 19 -17.39 -5.27 20.93
C TRP A 19 -18.15 -5.23 22.25
N ALA A 20 -18.55 -6.39 22.76
CA ALA A 20 -19.08 -6.49 24.12
C ALA A 20 -18.00 -6.01 25.11
N SER A 21 -18.40 -5.20 26.08
CA SER A 21 -17.51 -4.64 27.09
C SER A 21 -16.60 -5.71 27.72
N GLY A 22 -15.28 -5.55 27.56
CA GLY A 22 -14.31 -6.06 28.53
C GLY A 22 -13.35 -7.17 28.12
N GLN A 23 -13.18 -7.54 26.84
CA GLN A 23 -12.09 -8.46 26.47
C GLN A 23 -11.18 -7.89 25.37
N ASN A 24 -9.88 -7.74 25.70
CA ASN A 24 -8.83 -7.37 24.76
C ASN A 24 -8.54 -8.58 23.85
N HIS A 25 -9.25 -8.67 22.75
CA HIS A 25 -9.08 -9.73 21.77
C HIS A 25 -8.28 -9.25 20.57
N CYS A 26 -7.40 -10.11 20.08
CA CYS A 26 -6.55 -9.92 18.93
C CYS A 26 -6.95 -10.94 17.84
N ALA A 27 -6.74 -10.57 16.58
CA ALA A 27 -7.02 -11.42 15.44
C ALA A 27 -5.83 -12.34 15.15
N VAL A 28 -6.11 -13.61 14.83
CA VAL A 28 -5.10 -14.58 14.36
C VAL A 28 -5.63 -15.34 13.17
N VAL A 29 -4.73 -15.75 12.27
CA VAL A 29 -5.06 -16.57 11.11
C VAL A 29 -4.73 -18.03 11.42
N GLY A 30 -5.72 -18.91 11.27
CA GLY A 30 -5.54 -20.35 11.41
C GLY A 30 -4.88 -20.97 10.17
N ASN A 31 -4.53 -22.26 10.26
CA ASN A 31 -3.96 -23.00 9.13
C ASN A 31 -4.94 -23.20 7.96
N ASP A 32 -6.24 -23.02 8.25
CA ASP A 32 -7.34 -22.99 7.29
C ASP A 32 -7.52 -21.61 6.62
N LEU A 33 -6.62 -20.67 6.88
CA LEU A 33 -6.66 -19.29 6.39
C LEU A 33 -7.85 -18.46 6.91
N MET A 34 -8.50 -18.94 7.97
CA MET A 34 -9.64 -18.26 8.59
C MET A 34 -9.21 -17.37 9.76
N TRP A 35 -9.98 -16.32 9.99
CA TRP A 35 -9.78 -15.37 11.07
C TRP A 35 -10.40 -15.87 12.38
N TYR A 36 -9.61 -15.84 13.44
CA TYR A 36 -10.03 -16.19 14.79
C TYR A 36 -9.76 -15.05 15.76
N SER A 37 -10.66 -14.89 16.73
CA SER A 37 -10.50 -13.95 17.83
C SER A 37 -9.93 -14.69 19.03
N VAL A 38 -8.79 -14.22 19.56
CA VAL A 38 -8.14 -14.80 20.74
C VAL A 38 -7.81 -13.70 21.76
N PRO A 39 -7.69 -14.00 23.05
CA PRO A 39 -7.17 -13.04 24.01
C PRO A 39 -5.80 -12.53 23.57
N CYS A 40 -5.56 -11.22 23.59
CA CYS A 40 -4.29 -10.62 23.17
C CYS A 40 -3.08 -11.07 24.01
N SER A 41 -3.32 -11.60 25.21
CA SER A 41 -2.28 -12.21 26.07
C SER A 41 -1.84 -13.60 25.59
N SER A 42 -2.51 -14.17 24.60
CA SER A 42 -2.17 -15.48 24.02
C SER A 42 -0.85 -15.39 23.26
N LYS A 43 0.04 -16.37 23.46
CA LYS A 43 1.29 -16.45 22.72
C LYS A 43 1.03 -17.02 21.33
N THR A 44 1.10 -16.18 20.31
CA THR A 44 0.88 -16.55 18.91
C THR A 44 2.01 -16.04 18.02
N ASN A 45 2.20 -16.65 16.85
CA ASN A 45 3.14 -16.15 15.86
C ASN A 45 2.60 -14.86 15.24
N VAL A 46 3.50 -13.94 14.92
CA VAL A 46 3.19 -12.68 14.25
C VAL A 46 3.63 -12.80 12.79
N TYR A 47 2.77 -12.34 11.88
CA TYR A 47 3.06 -12.31 10.45
C TYR A 47 3.44 -10.88 10.05
N CYS A 48 4.67 -10.70 9.58
CA CYS A 48 5.13 -9.43 9.04
C CYS A 48 5.02 -9.49 7.50
N SER A 49 4.47 -8.46 6.88
CA SER A 49 4.56 -8.24 5.44
C SER A 49 5.58 -7.15 5.17
N GLN A 50 6.32 -7.29 4.06
CA GLN A 50 7.11 -6.16 3.58
C GLN A 50 6.14 -5.13 3.01
N GLY A 51 6.20 -3.90 3.52
CA GLY A 51 5.38 -2.82 2.98
C GLY A 51 5.80 -2.45 1.57
N ALA A 52 4.89 -1.80 0.83
CA ALA A 52 5.22 -1.19 -0.45
C ALA A 52 6.40 -0.23 -0.30
N VAL A 53 7.36 -0.32 -1.21
CA VAL A 53 8.50 0.58 -1.25
C VAL A 53 8.19 1.70 -2.23
N ILE A 54 8.36 2.94 -1.77
CA ILE A 54 8.14 4.15 -2.57
C ILE A 54 9.50 4.70 -3.00
N GLN A 55 9.64 5.01 -4.28
CA GLN A 55 10.82 5.65 -4.84
C GLN A 55 10.45 6.90 -5.61
N TYR A 56 11.21 7.96 -5.34
CA TYR A 56 11.10 9.25 -6.02
C TYR A 56 11.98 9.31 -7.26
N TYR A 57 11.43 9.88 -8.33
CA TYR A 57 12.15 10.11 -9.58
C TYR A 57 12.19 11.60 -9.90
N ASN A 58 13.40 12.16 -9.93
CA ASN A 58 13.63 13.58 -10.21
C ASN A 58 13.69 13.87 -11.71
N VAL A 59 12.63 13.52 -12.44
CA VAL A 59 12.43 13.89 -13.84
C VAL A 59 11.00 14.37 -14.01
N MET A 60 10.83 15.49 -14.72
CA MET A 60 9.53 16.11 -14.92
C MET A 60 8.82 15.44 -16.10
N LEU A 61 7.68 14.81 -15.82
CA LEU A 61 6.87 14.10 -16.81
C LEU A 61 5.40 14.48 -16.63
N SER A 62 4.62 14.38 -17.71
CA SER A 62 3.17 14.38 -17.58
C SER A 62 2.69 13.19 -16.77
N TRP A 63 1.49 13.26 -16.20
CA TRP A 63 0.98 12.17 -15.36
C TRP A 63 0.94 10.84 -16.13
N ASN A 64 0.50 10.86 -17.39
CA ASN A 64 0.45 9.67 -18.25
C ASN A 64 1.85 9.12 -18.58
N GLU A 65 2.85 9.97 -18.75
CA GLU A 65 4.23 9.55 -18.98
C GLU A 65 4.83 8.95 -17.70
N ALA A 66 4.55 9.53 -16.53
CA ALA A 66 4.98 9.01 -15.24
C ALA A 66 4.37 7.63 -14.95
N VAL A 67 3.09 7.40 -15.27
CA VAL A 67 2.46 6.07 -15.20
C VAL A 67 3.23 5.07 -16.05
N LYS A 68 3.49 5.39 -17.33
CA LYS A 68 4.24 4.52 -18.23
C LYS A 68 5.65 4.25 -17.73
N TYR A 69 6.32 5.25 -17.20
CA TYR A 69 7.65 5.13 -16.62
C TYR A 69 7.66 4.10 -15.48
N CYS A 70 6.75 4.21 -14.51
CA CYS A 70 6.70 3.25 -13.42
C CYS A 70 6.41 1.82 -13.94
N MET A 71 5.50 1.69 -14.91
CA MET A 71 5.14 0.40 -15.50
C MET A 71 6.31 -0.29 -16.22
N GLU A 72 7.19 0.47 -16.87
CA GLU A 72 8.39 -0.07 -17.53
C GLU A 72 9.31 -0.82 -16.54
N TYR A 73 9.29 -0.43 -15.27
CA TYR A 73 10.06 -1.05 -14.19
C TYR A 73 9.22 -1.97 -13.29
N ASN A 74 8.12 -2.54 -13.80
CA ASN A 74 7.20 -3.41 -13.04
C ASN A 74 6.70 -2.77 -11.74
N SER A 75 6.45 -1.46 -11.78
CA SER A 75 5.92 -0.68 -10.68
C SER A 75 4.73 0.16 -11.17
N GLN A 76 4.15 0.93 -10.27
CA GLN A 76 3.04 1.83 -10.57
C GLN A 76 3.24 3.16 -9.86
N LEU A 77 2.50 4.21 -10.23
CA LEU A 77 2.51 5.42 -9.41
C LEU A 77 1.99 5.13 -8.00
N ALA A 78 2.59 5.79 -7.01
CA ALA A 78 2.38 5.49 -5.61
C ALA A 78 0.92 5.67 -5.17
N THR A 79 0.39 4.68 -4.45
CA THR A 79 -0.86 4.81 -3.70
C THR A 79 -0.57 5.43 -2.34
N VAL A 80 -1.24 6.54 -2.00
CA VAL A 80 -1.12 7.16 -0.68
C VAL A 80 -2.16 6.58 0.26
N THR A 81 -1.72 6.13 1.43
CA THR A 81 -2.52 5.57 2.51
C THR A 81 -2.24 6.31 3.81
N GLN A 82 -3.12 6.18 4.79
CA GLN A 82 -2.88 6.70 6.14
C GLN A 82 -1.59 6.15 6.77
N LEU A 83 -1.15 4.95 6.37
CA LEU A 83 0.03 4.28 6.91
C LEU A 83 1.34 4.76 6.29
N ASN A 84 1.31 5.30 5.07
CA ASN A 84 2.50 5.70 4.33
C ASN A 84 2.63 7.21 4.11
N SER A 85 1.57 8.00 4.28
CA SER A 85 1.57 9.45 4.00
C SER A 85 2.70 10.18 4.72
N ALA A 86 2.88 9.90 6.02
CA ALA A 86 3.92 10.50 6.85
C ALA A 86 5.37 10.11 6.46
N HIS A 87 5.54 9.12 5.58
CA HIS A 87 6.85 8.68 5.09
C HIS A 87 7.14 9.12 3.66
N ILE A 88 6.19 9.78 3.01
CA ILE A 88 6.41 10.39 1.69
C ILE A 88 6.94 11.80 1.92
N ASP A 89 8.23 12.00 1.66
CA ASP A 89 8.94 13.26 1.93
C ASP A 89 9.18 14.11 0.67
N LYS A 90 8.53 13.78 -0.44
CA LYS A 90 8.65 14.47 -1.73
C LYS A 90 7.30 14.78 -2.35
N VAL A 91 7.26 15.94 -3.01
CA VAL A 91 6.13 16.37 -3.84
C VAL A 91 6.24 15.73 -5.21
N GLY A 92 5.10 15.28 -5.76
CA GLY A 92 5.06 14.76 -7.12
C GLY A 92 3.77 14.02 -7.46
N TRP A 93 3.71 13.52 -8.70
CA TRP A 93 2.61 12.68 -9.14
C TRP A 93 2.49 11.41 -8.30
N ILE A 94 1.23 11.09 -7.99
CA ILE A 94 0.81 9.85 -7.34
C ILE A 94 -0.23 9.16 -8.24
N GLY A 95 -0.59 7.93 -7.90
CA GLY A 95 -1.49 7.10 -8.73
C GLY A 95 -2.94 7.57 -8.75
N LEU A 96 -3.25 8.74 -8.20
CA LEU A 96 -4.61 9.24 -8.03
C LEU A 96 -5.09 9.89 -9.34
N TYR A 97 -6.25 9.47 -9.86
CA TYR A 97 -6.83 10.03 -11.07
C TYR A 97 -8.34 9.90 -11.11
N ARG A 98 -8.99 10.65 -12.00
CA ARG A 98 -10.40 10.44 -12.38
C ARG A 98 -10.55 10.51 -13.89
N VAL A 99 -11.66 9.98 -14.41
CA VAL A 99 -11.90 9.93 -15.85
C VAL A 99 -12.89 11.04 -16.23
N GLY A 100 -12.47 11.92 -17.15
CA GLY A 100 -13.33 12.88 -17.83
C GLY A 100 -14.07 13.84 -16.90
N GLY A 101 -13.41 14.37 -15.89
CA GLY A 101 -14.05 15.25 -14.89
C GLY A 101 -15.08 14.58 -14.00
N GLY A 102 -15.10 13.24 -13.93
CA GLY A 102 -16.02 12.48 -13.07
C GLY A 102 -15.89 12.80 -11.58
N ILE A 103 -16.86 12.33 -10.79
CA ILE A 103 -16.85 12.54 -9.33
C ILE A 103 -15.89 11.55 -8.63
N ILE A 104 -15.74 10.36 -9.22
CA ILE A 104 -15.01 9.25 -8.60
C ILE A 104 -13.52 9.34 -8.95
N TRP A 105 -12.70 9.44 -7.90
CA TRP A 105 -11.26 9.29 -7.97
C TRP A 105 -10.85 7.84 -7.71
N ASN A 106 -9.91 7.36 -8.51
CA ASN A 106 -9.38 6.01 -8.52
C ASN A 106 -7.85 6.06 -8.35
N TRP A 107 -7.29 4.90 -8.05
CA TRP A 107 -5.85 4.68 -8.01
C TRP A 107 -5.43 3.86 -9.22
N THR A 108 -4.24 4.13 -9.77
CA THR A 108 -3.63 3.30 -10.83
C THR A 108 -3.25 1.92 -10.32
N GLY A 109 -3.14 1.78 -9.01
CA GLY A 109 -2.93 0.52 -8.31
C GLY A 109 -4.18 -0.30 -8.10
N SER A 110 -3.95 -1.55 -7.75
CA SER A 110 -4.96 -2.59 -7.56
C SER A 110 -5.59 -2.64 -6.15
N LEU A 111 -4.95 -2.07 -5.13
CA LEU A 111 -5.47 -1.82 -3.79
C LEU A 111 -5.75 -0.32 -3.72
N PRO A 112 -6.99 0.08 -4.03
CA PRO A 112 -7.38 1.46 -3.88
C PRO A 112 -7.36 1.83 -2.39
N SER A 113 -6.68 2.92 -2.06
CA SER A 113 -6.79 3.46 -0.70
C SER A 113 -8.16 4.10 -0.48
N SER A 114 -8.74 3.92 0.71
CA SER A 114 -9.90 4.67 1.21
C SER A 114 -9.51 5.97 1.92
N TYR A 115 -8.22 6.16 2.24
CA TYR A 115 -7.69 7.39 2.83
C TYR A 115 -8.00 8.58 1.92
N ARG A 116 -8.36 9.75 2.47
CA ARG A 116 -8.63 10.96 1.69
C ARG A 116 -8.06 12.15 2.46
N ASN A 117 -7.17 12.91 1.85
CA ASN A 117 -6.61 14.13 2.46
C ASN A 117 -6.42 15.24 1.43
N TRP A 118 -7.52 15.71 0.82
CA TRP A 118 -7.46 16.79 -0.17
C TRP A 118 -7.08 18.13 0.47
N ALA A 119 -6.26 18.91 -0.22
CA ALA A 119 -5.99 20.29 0.17
C ALA A 119 -7.29 21.12 0.17
N PRO A 120 -7.38 22.20 0.96
CA PRO A 120 -8.56 23.03 1.03
C PRO A 120 -9.03 23.52 -0.35
N GLY A 121 -10.28 23.22 -0.68
CA GLY A 121 -10.88 23.59 -1.97
C GLY A 121 -10.52 22.68 -3.14
N GLN A 122 -9.76 21.59 -2.95
CA GLN A 122 -9.50 20.59 -3.98
C GLN A 122 -10.51 19.42 -3.92
N PRO A 123 -10.71 18.68 -5.03
CA PRO A 123 -10.27 18.96 -6.40
C PRO A 123 -11.34 19.72 -7.21
N LEU A 124 -10.96 20.75 -7.98
CA LEU A 124 -11.94 21.57 -8.74
C LEU A 124 -12.10 21.13 -10.19
N THR A 125 -11.05 21.22 -11.00
CA THR A 125 -11.12 21.04 -12.48
C THR A 125 -10.06 20.10 -13.05
N ALA A 126 -9.28 19.48 -12.18
CA ALA A 126 -8.17 18.61 -12.53
C ALA A 126 -8.53 17.13 -12.46
N ASP A 127 -7.87 16.29 -13.26
CA ASP A 127 -8.16 14.86 -13.36
C ASP A 127 -7.02 13.96 -12.85
N CYS A 128 -5.87 14.54 -12.51
CA CYS A 128 -4.69 13.82 -12.05
C CYS A 128 -4.18 14.39 -10.72
N GLY A 129 -3.80 13.51 -9.79
CA GLY A 129 -3.45 13.88 -8.42
C GLY A 129 -1.95 13.86 -8.15
N SER A 130 -1.49 14.85 -7.40
CA SER A 130 -0.16 14.90 -6.79
C SER A 130 -0.26 14.85 -5.27
N PHE A 131 0.82 14.47 -4.61
CA PHE A 131 0.97 14.58 -3.16
C PHE A 131 1.85 15.78 -2.80
N ASP A 132 1.40 16.60 -1.85
CA ASP A 132 2.22 17.63 -1.20
C ASP A 132 2.76 17.07 0.11
N ALA A 133 4.06 16.78 0.16
CA ALA A 133 4.70 16.21 1.34
C ALA A 133 4.84 17.18 2.53
N PHE A 134 4.67 18.50 2.33
CA PHE A 134 4.76 19.47 3.41
C PHE A 134 3.43 19.60 4.16
N ALA A 135 2.33 19.60 3.41
CA ALA A 135 0.98 19.63 3.98
C ALA A 135 0.42 18.22 4.25
N GLU A 136 1.06 17.18 3.72
CA GLU A 136 0.57 15.81 3.61
C GLU A 136 -0.74 15.67 2.83
N GLU A 137 -1.02 16.63 1.95
CA GLU A 137 -2.30 16.79 1.25
C GLU A 137 -2.23 16.35 -0.22
N TRP A 138 -3.41 16.10 -0.79
CA TRP A 138 -3.59 15.75 -2.19
C TRP A 138 -4.04 16.98 -2.97
N VAL A 139 -3.44 17.17 -4.12
CA VAL A 139 -3.76 18.31 -5.00
C VAL A 139 -4.06 17.79 -6.40
N GLY A 140 -5.14 18.27 -7.00
CA GLY A 140 -5.47 17.96 -8.38
C GLY A 140 -4.79 18.93 -9.34
N TYR A 141 -4.16 18.42 -10.40
CA TYR A 141 -3.64 19.19 -11.52
C TYR A 141 -4.11 18.64 -12.89
N PRO A 142 -4.11 19.48 -13.94
CA PRO A 142 -4.26 18.99 -15.31
C PRO A 142 -3.20 17.92 -15.61
N CYS A 143 -3.61 16.81 -16.21
CA CYS A 143 -2.71 15.67 -16.45
C CYS A 143 -1.54 15.98 -17.40
N SER A 144 -1.61 17.11 -18.11
CA SER A 144 -0.56 17.64 -18.99
C SER A 144 0.54 18.41 -18.26
N GLU A 145 0.32 18.81 -17.00
CA GLU A 145 1.36 19.42 -16.19
C GLU A 145 2.54 18.48 -16.02
N GLN A 146 3.74 19.02 -15.81
CA GLN A 146 4.94 18.22 -15.65
C GLN A 146 5.46 18.31 -14.23
N PHE A 147 5.52 17.17 -13.54
CA PHE A 147 6.06 17.06 -12.19
C PHE A 147 7.02 15.88 -12.09
N GLN A 148 7.87 15.92 -11.06
CA GLN A 148 8.47 14.70 -10.54
C GLN A 148 7.38 13.75 -10.03
N PHE A 149 7.75 12.50 -9.77
CA PHE A 149 6.76 11.48 -9.44
C PHE A 149 7.31 10.41 -8.51
N LEU A 150 6.38 9.68 -7.90
CA LEU A 150 6.66 8.60 -6.98
C LEU A 150 6.14 7.29 -7.57
N CYS A 151 7.03 6.32 -7.77
CA CYS A 151 6.61 4.95 -8.06
C CYS A 151 6.55 4.14 -6.77
N CYS A 152 5.66 3.15 -6.70
CA CYS A 152 5.67 2.12 -5.67
C CYS A 152 5.78 0.73 -6.29
N TRP A 153 6.55 -0.14 -5.64
CA TRP A 153 6.52 -1.57 -5.89
C TRP A 153 6.25 -2.32 -4.60
N GLU A 154 5.55 -3.44 -4.73
CA GLU A 154 5.48 -4.43 -3.67
C GLU A 154 6.53 -5.52 -3.91
N PRO A 155 7.32 -5.88 -2.88
CA PRO A 155 8.10 -7.10 -2.93
C PRO A 155 7.15 -8.27 -3.22
N SER A 156 7.44 -9.08 -4.24
CA SER A 156 6.61 -10.22 -4.60
C SER A 156 6.36 -11.12 -3.38
N HIS A 157 5.09 -11.51 -3.19
CA HIS A 157 4.52 -12.21 -2.03
C HIS A 157 5.10 -13.63 -1.75
N ASN A 158 6.31 -13.95 -2.20
CA ASN A 158 6.91 -15.27 -2.02
C ASN A 158 7.72 -15.43 -0.73
N ALA A 159 7.71 -14.44 0.17
CA ALA A 159 8.41 -14.54 1.45
C ALA A 159 7.53 -14.09 2.62
N VAL A 160 6.68 -15.00 3.10
CA VAL A 160 6.21 -14.94 4.48
C VAL A 160 7.39 -15.33 5.37
N PHE A 161 8.07 -14.34 5.95
CA PHE A 161 9.08 -14.60 6.96
C PHE A 161 8.37 -14.95 8.26
N LEU A 162 8.18 -16.25 8.50
CA LEU A 162 7.91 -16.75 9.84
C LEU A 162 9.16 -16.44 10.67
N LEU A 163 9.07 -15.50 11.61
CA LEU A 163 10.07 -15.35 12.66
C LEU A 163 10.10 -16.66 13.45
N HIS A 164 10.97 -17.57 13.03
CA HIS A 164 11.09 -18.88 13.65
C HIS A 164 11.62 -18.71 15.08
N SER A 165 10.85 -19.25 16.01
CA SER A 165 11.29 -19.64 17.34
C SER A 165 12.68 -20.30 17.30
N PRO A 166 13.56 -20.10 18.29
CA PRO A 166 14.95 -20.59 18.28
C PRO A 166 15.09 -22.12 18.41
N LEU A 167 14.05 -22.91 18.12
CA LEU A 167 14.01 -24.35 18.37
C LEU A 167 13.89 -25.25 17.15
N PHE A 168 13.85 -24.77 15.91
CA PHE A 168 13.85 -25.65 14.74
C PHE A 168 14.79 -25.23 13.61
N THR A 169 15.65 -26.18 13.27
CA THR A 169 16.68 -26.17 12.23
C THR A 169 16.10 -26.12 10.81
N LEU A 170 16.88 -25.52 9.90
CA LEU A 170 16.73 -25.36 8.44
C LEU A 170 15.75 -26.34 7.72
N PHE A 171 14.78 -25.77 7.00
CA PHE A 171 14.30 -26.36 5.74
C PHE A 171 14.12 -25.27 4.68
N ILE A 172 15.04 -25.23 3.72
CA ILE A 172 14.81 -24.57 2.43
C ILE A 172 14.07 -25.58 1.56
N HIS A 173 12.78 -25.38 1.33
CA HIS A 173 12.09 -26.09 0.25
C HIS A 173 12.31 -25.35 -1.06
N HIS A 174 13.21 -25.88 -1.90
CA HIS A 174 13.19 -25.61 -3.32
C HIS A 174 12.02 -26.39 -3.93
N SER A 175 11.12 -25.70 -4.61
CA SER A 175 10.23 -26.33 -5.59
C SER A 175 10.11 -25.43 -6.81
N ALA A 176 10.50 -26.01 -7.95
CA ALA A 176 10.62 -25.39 -9.24
C ALA A 176 9.25 -25.12 -9.91
N SER A 177 9.25 -24.05 -10.70
CA SER A 177 8.51 -23.81 -11.95
C SER A 177 7.15 -24.47 -12.18
N ILE A 178 6.09 -23.67 -12.11
CA ILE A 178 4.90 -23.80 -12.98
C ILE A 178 4.48 -22.40 -13.44
N HIS A 179 4.66 -22.10 -14.73
CA HIS A 179 3.88 -21.10 -15.46
C HIS A 179 2.79 -21.91 -16.19
N PRO A 180 1.51 -21.55 -16.09
CA PRO A 180 0.94 -20.61 -17.06
C PRO A 180 0.03 -19.54 -16.42
N SER A 181 0.39 -18.28 -16.62
CA SER A 181 -0.52 -17.21 -17.06
C SER A 181 -1.80 -16.97 -16.24
N ILE A 182 -1.68 -16.28 -15.10
CA ILE A 182 -2.68 -15.30 -14.63
C ILE A 182 -1.91 -14.14 -13.94
N HIS A 183 -1.76 -13.00 -14.63
CA HIS A 183 -1.38 -11.70 -14.04
C HIS A 183 -2.63 -11.04 -13.42
N PRO A 184 -2.51 -10.02 -12.52
CA PRO A 184 -1.36 -9.55 -11.78
C PRO A 184 -1.56 -9.63 -10.24
N SER A 185 -0.53 -10.03 -9.51
CA SER A 185 -0.44 -9.85 -8.05
C SER A 185 0.02 -8.42 -7.76
N SER A 186 -0.67 -7.75 -6.86
CA SER A 186 -1.24 -6.43 -7.11
C SER A 186 -1.18 -5.61 -5.82
N CYS A 187 -0.45 -4.48 -5.89
CA CYS A 187 -0.38 -3.39 -4.89
C CYS A 187 -1.70 -2.74 -4.61
#